data_AF-A0A838SN53-F1
#
_entry.id   AF-A0A838SN53-F1
#
_cell.length_a   1.000
_cell.length_b   1.000
_cell.length_c   1.000
_cell.angle_alpha   90.00
_cell.angle_beta   90.00
_cell.angle_gamma   90.00
#
_symmetry.space_group_name_H-M   'P 1'
#
loop_
_entity.id
_entity.type
_entity.pdbx_description
1 polymer ?
#
loop_
_entity_poly.entity_id
_entity_poly.type
_entity_poly.pdbx_seq_one_letter_code
_entity_poly.pdbx_strand_id
1 'polypeptide(L)'
;GKDLGDLRLLERLLPEVAAIPGITRVRVNYLQPAEVRPGLVEVLATTPGVAPYFDLSFQHASPRVLRRMRRFGGTERFLDLLAGVRERAPAAGVRTNVIVGFPGETADDVAELERFLSAARLDAVGVFGYSDEDATEAAGMDGKLDADTIADRVKRIGGLAEELVAQRAEERVGEVVEVLLERVRGHTGEGRAAHQAPEVDGSTTVRYGGTPDAAYGGSPRPLRVGDLVCARVVATEGVDLIADLLDRAEGAA
;
A
#
# COMPACT_ATOMS: atom_id res chain seq x y z
N GLY A 1 13.11 -17.46 -4.71
CA GLY A 1 14.05 -17.46 -3.57
C GLY A 1 14.01 -18.77 -2.80
N LYS A 2 12.88 -19.07 -2.15
CA LYS A 2 12.67 -20.31 -1.37
C LYS A 2 12.78 -21.59 -2.19
N ASP A 3 12.25 -21.56 -3.41
CA ASP A 3 12.39 -22.58 -4.46
C ASP A 3 13.86 -22.82 -4.87
N LEU A 4 14.73 -21.82 -4.71
CA LEU A 4 16.16 -21.88 -4.98
C LEU A 4 17.00 -22.16 -3.73
N GLY A 5 16.37 -22.44 -2.58
CA GLY A 5 17.04 -22.77 -1.32
C GLY A 5 17.66 -21.60 -0.57
N ASP A 6 17.57 -20.37 -1.10
CA ASP A 6 18.11 -19.17 -0.47
C ASP A 6 16.98 -18.17 -0.16
N LEU A 7 16.60 -18.14 1.11
CA LEU A 7 15.57 -17.26 1.62
C LEU A 7 15.96 -15.78 1.47
N ARG A 8 17.25 -15.44 1.47
CA ARG A 8 17.76 -14.06 1.35
C ARG A 8 18.01 -13.62 -0.08
N LEU A 9 17.71 -14.47 -1.07
CA LEU A 9 17.95 -14.13 -2.48
C LEU A 9 17.21 -12.84 -2.90
N LEU A 10 15.97 -12.64 -2.43
CA LEU A 10 15.22 -11.42 -2.72
C LEU A 10 15.88 -10.18 -2.10
N GLU A 11 16.43 -10.31 -0.88
CA GLU A 11 17.15 -9.24 -0.18
C GLU A 11 18.37 -8.77 -0.98
N ARG A 12 19.06 -9.68 -1.69
CA ARG A 12 20.20 -9.35 -2.55
C ARG A 12 19.80 -8.86 -3.94
N LEU A 13 18.74 -9.44 -4.51
CA LEU A 13 18.29 -9.11 -5.86
C LEU A 13 17.76 -7.67 -5.95
N LEU A 14 17.07 -7.18 -4.93
CA LEU A 14 16.44 -5.87 -4.96
C LEU A 14 17.44 -4.71 -5.20
N PRO A 15 18.57 -4.62 -4.46
CA PRO A 15 19.61 -3.64 -4.78
C PRO A 15 20.19 -3.79 -6.20
N GLU A 16 20.39 -5.02 -6.67
CA GLU A 16 20.93 -5.26 -8.01
C GLU A 16 19.99 -4.75 -9.10
N VAL A 17 18.68 -5.00 -8.96
CA VAL A 17 17.66 -4.51 -9.89
C VAL A 17 17.53 -3.00 -9.82
N ALA A 18 17.51 -2.42 -8.61
CA ALA A 18 17.39 -0.98 -8.42
C ALA A 18 18.60 -0.20 -8.99
N ALA A 19 19.77 -0.84 -9.09
CA ALA A 19 20.98 -0.25 -9.66
C ALA A 19 21.02 -0.27 -11.21
N ILE A 20 20.08 -0.93 -11.88
CA ILE A 20 20.07 -1.01 -13.35
C ILE A 20 19.80 0.39 -13.93
N PRO A 21 20.66 0.91 -14.82
CA PRO A 21 20.45 2.21 -15.45
C PRO A 21 19.08 2.31 -16.14
N GLY A 22 18.33 3.36 -15.81
CA GLY A 22 16.98 3.59 -16.33
C GLY A 22 15.85 3.05 -15.45
N ILE A 23 16.14 2.18 -14.47
CA ILE A 23 15.18 1.83 -13.43
C ILE A 23 15.17 2.93 -12.38
N THR A 24 14.04 3.61 -12.25
CA THR A 24 13.87 4.71 -11.30
C THR A 24 13.31 4.23 -9.96
N ARG A 25 12.44 3.22 -10.00
CA ARG A 25 11.75 2.71 -8.82
C ARG A 25 11.39 1.23 -9.00
N VAL A 26 11.76 0.41 -8.02
CA VAL A 26 11.39 -0.99 -7.89
C VAL A 26 10.39 -1.13 -6.76
N ARG A 27 9.26 -1.77 -7.02
CA ARG A 27 8.21 -2.04 -6.01
C ARG A 27 8.00 -3.54 -5.90
N VAL A 28 7.86 -4.04 -4.67
CA VAL A 28 7.55 -5.45 -4.42
C VAL A 28 6.09 -5.57 -4.00
N ASN A 29 5.37 -6.47 -4.67
CA ASN A 29 3.98 -6.78 -4.39
C ASN A 29 3.84 -8.21 -3.85
N TYR A 30 2.68 -8.50 -3.26
CA TYR A 30 2.29 -9.84 -2.80
C TYR A 30 3.24 -10.44 -1.75
N LEU A 31 3.65 -9.63 -0.76
CA LEU A 31 4.46 -10.09 0.35
C LEU A 31 3.61 -10.96 1.30
N GLN A 32 4.06 -12.18 1.54
CA GLN A 32 3.47 -13.04 2.55
C GLN A 32 3.99 -12.62 3.93
N PRO A 33 3.15 -12.13 4.86
CA PRO A 33 3.63 -11.55 6.13
C PRO A 33 4.51 -12.48 6.96
N ALA A 34 4.24 -13.80 6.92
CA ALA A 34 5.04 -14.79 7.63
C ALA A 34 6.47 -14.96 7.09
N GLU A 35 6.72 -14.55 5.84
CA GLU A 35 8.03 -14.63 5.18
C GLU A 35 8.79 -13.29 5.19
N VAL A 36 8.16 -12.21 5.65
CA VAL A 36 8.78 -10.89 5.79
C VAL A 36 9.64 -10.85 7.05
N ARG A 37 10.95 -10.99 6.85
CA ARG A 37 11.96 -10.94 7.92
C ARG A 37 12.50 -9.52 8.10
N PRO A 38 13.13 -9.21 9.26
CA PRO A 38 13.75 -7.90 9.48
C PRO A 38 14.71 -7.45 8.38
N GLY A 39 15.52 -8.37 7.82
CA GLY A 39 16.43 -8.05 6.72
C GLY A 39 15.73 -7.64 5.42
N LEU A 40 14.58 -8.25 5.10
CA LEU A 40 13.79 -7.82 3.95
C LEU A 40 13.11 -6.48 4.20
N VAL A 41 12.65 -6.22 5.43
CA VAL A 41 12.10 -4.91 5.81
C VAL A 41 13.15 -3.82 5.62
N GLU A 42 14.38 -4.06 6.09
CA GLU A 42 15.50 -3.13 5.93
C GLU A 42 15.78 -2.86 4.45
N VAL A 43 15.93 -3.90 3.62
CA VAL A 43 16.17 -3.72 2.18
C VAL A 43 15.06 -2.91 1.51
N LEU A 44 13.79 -3.21 1.79
CA LEU A 44 12.67 -2.47 1.20
C LEU A 44 12.58 -1.03 1.70
N ALA A 45 12.90 -0.79 2.97
CA ALA A 45 12.76 0.52 3.59
C ALA A 45 13.90 1.48 3.24
N THR A 46 15.12 0.99 3.05
CA THR A 46 16.32 1.84 3.01
C THR A 46 17.13 1.77 1.72
N THR A 47 16.82 0.86 0.80
CA THR A 47 17.60 0.73 -0.45
C THR A 47 17.20 1.82 -1.45
N PRO A 48 18.13 2.68 -1.92
CA PRO A 48 17.83 3.66 -2.95
C PRO A 48 17.27 3.00 -4.22
N GLY A 49 16.25 3.62 -4.82
CA GLY A 49 15.57 3.07 -5.99
C GLY A 49 14.58 1.94 -5.67
N VAL A 50 14.50 1.46 -4.44
CA VAL A 50 13.41 0.57 -3.97
C VAL A 50 12.36 1.42 -3.26
N ALA A 51 11.09 1.27 -3.64
CA ALA A 51 10.01 1.97 -2.97
C ALA A 51 9.79 1.37 -1.57
N PRO A 52 9.73 2.19 -0.50
CA PRO A 52 9.34 1.74 0.84
C PRO A 52 7.83 1.46 0.87
N TYR A 53 7.45 0.36 0.23
CA TYR A 53 6.06 -0.05 0.02
C TYR A 53 5.89 -1.52 0.32
N PHE A 54 4.87 -1.84 1.11
CA PHE A 54 4.63 -3.15 1.69
C PHE A 54 3.20 -3.60 1.37
N ASP A 55 3.04 -4.37 0.29
CA ASP A 55 1.79 -5.06 -0.02
C ASP A 55 1.72 -6.39 0.73
N LEU A 56 1.17 -6.35 1.95
CA LEU A 56 1.14 -7.44 2.91
C LEU A 56 -0.21 -8.14 2.86
N SER A 57 -0.23 -9.39 2.40
CA SER A 57 -1.46 -10.17 2.27
C SER A 57 -1.88 -10.80 3.62
N PHE A 58 -2.46 -10.00 4.53
CA PHE A 58 -2.85 -10.46 5.87
C PHE A 58 -4.05 -11.40 5.84
N GLN A 59 -5.00 -11.20 4.92
CA GLN A 59 -6.24 -11.98 4.74
C GLN A 59 -7.26 -11.89 5.87
N HIS A 60 -6.84 -11.91 7.13
CA HIS A 60 -7.70 -11.67 8.30
C HIS A 60 -6.81 -11.33 9.51
N ALA A 61 -7.34 -10.81 10.61
CA ALA A 61 -6.56 -10.52 11.83
C ALA A 61 -6.80 -11.52 12.98
N SER A 62 -7.97 -12.14 13.06
CA SER A 62 -8.24 -13.23 14.02
C SER A 62 -7.31 -14.44 13.80
N PRO A 63 -6.53 -14.86 14.81
CA PRO A 63 -5.73 -16.08 14.75
C PRO A 63 -6.57 -17.35 14.48
N ARG A 64 -7.84 -17.36 14.91
CA ARG A 64 -8.75 -18.50 14.72
C ARG A 64 -9.12 -18.66 13.24
N VAL A 65 -9.51 -17.57 12.61
CA VAL A 65 -9.84 -17.53 11.17
C VAL A 65 -8.59 -17.80 10.33
N LEU A 66 -7.46 -17.15 10.66
CA LEU A 66 -6.19 -17.36 9.97
C LEU A 66 -5.75 -18.82 9.98
N ARG A 67 -5.86 -19.52 11.11
CA ARG A 67 -5.53 -20.96 11.19
C ARG A 67 -6.40 -21.79 10.26
N ARG A 68 -7.68 -21.45 10.13
CA ARG A 68 -8.60 -22.12 9.19
C ARG A 68 -8.24 -21.81 7.73
N MET A 69 -7.70 -20.63 7.45
CA MET A 69 -7.10 -20.25 6.17
C MET A 69 -5.68 -20.84 5.94
N ARG A 70 -5.19 -21.71 6.83
CA ARG A 70 -3.81 -22.26 6.82
C ARG A 70 -2.72 -21.19 6.88
N ARG A 71 -3.03 -20.08 7.55
CA ARG A 71 -2.13 -18.96 7.78
C ARG A 71 -1.83 -18.84 9.27
N PHE A 72 -0.71 -18.22 9.57
CA PHE A 72 -0.27 -17.94 10.93
C PHE A 72 -0.10 -16.44 11.09
N GLY A 73 -0.48 -15.93 12.25
CA GLY A 73 -0.46 -14.51 12.52
C GLY A 73 -1.55 -14.12 13.51
N GLY A 74 -1.78 -12.82 13.58
CA GLY A 74 -2.73 -12.20 14.48
C GLY A 74 -2.43 -10.72 14.60
N THR A 75 -3.40 -9.97 15.12
CA THR A 75 -3.32 -8.52 15.35
C THR A 75 -1.96 -8.08 15.89
N GLU A 76 -1.55 -8.58 17.06
CA GLU A 76 -0.28 -8.15 17.69
C GLU A 76 0.93 -8.36 16.79
N ARG A 77 1.09 -9.56 16.22
CA ARG A 77 2.22 -9.87 15.34
C ARG A 77 2.24 -9.01 14.08
N PHE A 78 1.06 -8.69 13.54
CA PHE A 78 0.96 -7.84 12.37
C PHE A 78 1.27 -6.39 12.72
N LEU A 79 0.77 -5.88 13.84
CA LEU A 79 1.11 -4.55 14.34
C LEU A 79 2.61 -4.41 14.64
N ASP A 80 3.25 -5.43 15.23
CA ASP A 80 4.70 -5.46 15.45
C ASP A 80 5.49 -5.37 14.14
N LEU A 81 5.05 -6.12 13.11
CA LEU A 81 5.66 -6.05 11.78
C LEU A 81 5.53 -4.64 11.19
N LEU A 82 4.35 -4.03 11.28
CA LEU A 82 4.10 -2.68 10.78
C LEU A 82 4.87 -1.61 11.57
N ALA A 83 5.03 -1.80 12.88
CA ALA A 83 5.85 -0.93 13.71
C ALA A 83 7.31 -1.00 13.27
N GLY A 84 7.86 -2.19 13.04
CA GLY A 84 9.23 -2.37 12.55
C GLY A 84 9.46 -1.77 11.15
N VAL A 85 8.45 -1.78 10.28
CA VAL A 85 8.46 -1.08 8.99
C VAL A 85 8.56 0.43 9.22
N ARG A 86 7.65 1.00 10.01
CA ARG A 86 7.55 2.45 10.23
C ARG A 86 8.72 3.04 11.03
N GLU A 87 9.35 2.24 11.88
CA GLU A 87 10.60 2.61 12.56
C GLU A 87 11.71 2.95 11.56
N ARG A 88 11.77 2.23 10.44
CA ARG A 88 12.81 2.40 9.39
C ARG A 88 12.39 3.38 8.31
N ALA A 89 11.12 3.38 7.95
CA ALA A 89 10.54 4.26 6.95
C ALA A 89 9.18 4.78 7.44
N PRO A 90 9.14 5.91 8.18
CA PRO A 90 7.91 6.46 8.74
C PRO A 90 6.82 6.76 7.70
N ALA A 91 7.24 7.13 6.49
CA ALA A 91 6.36 7.45 5.36
C ALA A 91 6.01 6.23 4.48
N ALA A 92 6.47 5.02 4.84
CA ALA A 92 6.26 3.81 4.04
C ALA A 92 4.78 3.58 3.73
N GLY A 93 4.50 3.18 2.50
CA GLY A 93 3.17 2.75 2.09
C GLY A 93 2.91 1.33 2.53
N VAL A 94 1.76 1.08 3.13
CA VAL A 94 1.35 -0.27 3.53
C VAL A 94 -0.03 -0.57 2.99
N ARG A 95 -0.12 -1.64 2.21
CA ARG A 95 -1.36 -2.17 1.66
C ARG A 95 -1.67 -3.55 2.23
N THR A 96 -2.95 -3.85 2.38
CA THR A 96 -3.39 -5.23 2.61
C THR A 96 -4.68 -5.58 1.88
N ASN A 97 -5.02 -6.85 1.89
CA ASN A 97 -6.35 -7.35 1.55
C ASN A 97 -6.85 -8.24 2.70
N VAL A 98 -8.14 -8.14 3.00
CA VAL A 98 -8.83 -8.92 4.02
C VAL A 98 -10.07 -9.58 3.43
N ILE A 99 -10.35 -10.80 3.89
CA ILE A 99 -11.52 -11.60 3.51
C ILE A 99 -12.41 -11.69 4.73
N VAL A 100 -13.66 -11.28 4.61
CA VAL A 100 -14.69 -11.44 5.64
C VAL A 100 -15.69 -12.51 5.23
N GLY A 101 -16.36 -13.09 6.21
CA GLY A 101 -17.36 -14.12 5.94
C GLY A 101 -16.79 -15.53 5.77
N PHE A 102 -15.53 -15.75 6.14
CA PHE A 102 -14.88 -17.06 5.98
C PHE A 102 -15.62 -18.15 6.78
N PRO A 103 -15.68 -19.42 6.32
CA PRO A 103 -16.41 -20.48 7.00
C PRO A 103 -16.00 -20.64 8.47
N GLY A 104 -16.96 -20.35 9.36
CA GLY A 104 -16.83 -20.39 10.81
C GLY A 104 -16.49 -19.05 11.49
N GLU A 105 -16.36 -17.94 10.76
CA GLU A 105 -16.06 -16.60 11.29
C GLU A 105 -17.18 -16.05 12.20
N THR A 106 -16.84 -15.65 13.41
CA THR A 106 -17.79 -15.13 14.42
C THR A 106 -17.73 -13.60 14.48
N ALA A 107 -18.71 -12.99 15.18
CA ALA A 107 -18.72 -11.55 15.43
C ALA A 107 -17.45 -11.08 16.18
N ASP A 108 -16.91 -11.88 17.10
CA ASP A 108 -15.66 -11.56 17.82
C ASP A 108 -14.45 -11.53 16.88
N ASP A 109 -14.40 -12.39 15.86
CA ASP A 109 -13.33 -12.35 14.86
C ASP A 109 -13.40 -11.08 14.01
N VAL A 110 -14.61 -10.65 13.65
CA VAL A 110 -14.84 -9.40 12.92
C VAL A 110 -14.43 -8.22 13.79
N ALA A 111 -14.78 -8.21 15.08
CA ALA A 111 -14.35 -7.18 16.01
C ALA A 111 -12.81 -7.15 16.16
N GLU A 112 -12.15 -8.31 16.18
CA GLU A 112 -10.68 -8.40 16.16
C GLU A 112 -10.10 -7.75 14.89
N LEU A 113 -10.71 -8.00 13.73
CA LEU A 113 -10.31 -7.39 12.46
C LEU A 113 -10.47 -5.87 12.48
N GLU A 114 -11.57 -5.35 13.03
CA GLU A 114 -11.78 -3.90 13.18
C GLU A 114 -10.72 -3.26 14.08
N ARG A 115 -10.39 -3.89 15.21
CA ARG A 115 -9.31 -3.42 16.09
C ARG A 115 -7.98 -3.37 15.37
N PHE A 116 -7.66 -4.42 14.62
CA PHE A 116 -6.44 -4.45 13.82
C PHE A 116 -6.41 -3.31 12.80
N LEU A 117 -7.44 -3.18 11.95
CA LEU A 117 -7.48 -2.17 10.91
C LEU A 117 -7.35 -0.75 11.49
N SER A 118 -8.06 -0.48 12.59
CA SER A 118 -8.01 0.81 13.28
C SER A 118 -6.62 1.16 13.81
N ALA A 119 -5.87 0.17 14.31
CA ALA A 119 -4.52 0.36 14.81
C ALA A 119 -3.44 0.31 13.71
N ALA A 120 -3.73 -0.34 12.59
CA ALA A 120 -2.74 -0.69 11.58
C ALA A 120 -2.32 0.50 10.71
N ARG A 121 -3.12 1.57 10.60
CA ARG A 121 -2.76 2.83 9.89
C ARG A 121 -2.31 2.60 8.43
N LEU A 122 -3.09 1.81 7.71
CA LEU A 122 -2.79 1.34 6.36
C LEU A 122 -3.11 2.41 5.32
N ASP A 123 -2.34 2.46 4.23
CA ASP A 123 -2.55 3.39 3.11
C ASP A 123 -3.58 2.85 2.10
N ALA A 124 -3.77 1.53 2.05
CA ALA A 124 -4.78 0.88 1.22
C ALA A 124 -5.25 -0.45 1.83
N VAL A 125 -6.54 -0.73 1.73
CA VAL A 125 -7.16 -1.97 2.23
C VAL A 125 -8.20 -2.46 1.24
N GLY A 126 -7.98 -3.64 0.64
CA GLY A 126 -9.02 -4.34 -0.11
C GLY A 126 -9.86 -5.21 0.82
N VAL A 127 -11.19 -5.09 0.76
CA VAL A 127 -12.13 -5.91 1.55
C VAL A 127 -12.93 -6.79 0.61
N PHE A 128 -12.85 -8.10 0.81
CA PHE A 128 -13.52 -9.10 -0.03
C PHE A 128 -14.43 -9.98 0.82
N GLY A 129 -15.62 -10.29 0.29
CA GLY A 129 -16.46 -11.33 0.87
C GLY A 129 -15.92 -12.70 0.49
N TYR A 130 -15.98 -13.66 1.40
CA TYR A 130 -15.69 -15.04 1.08
C TYR A 130 -16.68 -15.55 0.02
N SER A 131 -16.14 -16.18 -1.01
CA SER A 131 -16.91 -16.95 -2.00
C SER A 131 -16.23 -18.29 -2.21
N ASP A 132 -17.02 -19.33 -2.46
CA ASP A 132 -16.48 -20.61 -2.89
C ASP A 132 -15.82 -20.45 -4.26
N GLU A 133 -14.50 -20.65 -4.32
CA GLU A 133 -13.81 -20.85 -5.59
C GLU A 133 -13.64 -22.35 -5.84
N ASP A 134 -13.96 -22.77 -7.07
CA ASP A 134 -13.77 -24.14 -7.53
C ASP A 134 -12.31 -24.57 -7.26
N ALA A 135 -12.14 -25.74 -6.65
CA ALA A 135 -10.87 -26.34 -6.23
C ALA A 135 -10.17 -25.76 -4.99
N THR A 136 -10.81 -24.90 -4.19
CA THR A 136 -10.28 -24.53 -2.87
C THR A 136 -10.75 -25.49 -1.77
N GLU A 137 -9.86 -25.85 -0.82
CA GLU A 137 -10.24 -26.70 0.32
C GLU A 137 -11.31 -26.06 1.21
N ALA A 138 -11.41 -24.73 1.16
CA ALA A 138 -12.43 -23.96 1.86
C ALA A 138 -13.85 -24.27 1.36
N ALA A 139 -14.00 -24.67 0.09
CA ALA A 139 -15.30 -25.02 -0.49
C ALA A 139 -15.97 -26.22 0.20
N GLY A 140 -15.18 -27.12 0.82
CA GLY A 140 -15.69 -28.26 1.59
C GLY A 140 -15.83 -28.01 3.10
N MET A 141 -15.60 -26.78 3.59
CA MET A 141 -15.60 -26.49 5.02
C MET A 141 -17.01 -26.27 5.58
N ASP A 142 -17.25 -26.82 6.77
CA ASP A 142 -18.44 -26.52 7.56
C ASP A 142 -18.42 -25.10 8.14
N GLY A 143 -19.62 -24.60 8.47
CA GLY A 143 -19.81 -23.29 9.10
C GLY A 143 -19.83 -22.13 8.11
N LYS A 144 -20.20 -22.38 6.84
CA LYS A 144 -20.41 -21.32 5.86
C LYS A 144 -21.49 -20.36 6.35
N LEU A 145 -21.27 -19.09 6.06
CA LEU A 145 -22.21 -18.02 6.35
C LEU A 145 -23.07 -17.76 5.11
N ASP A 146 -24.31 -17.33 5.34
CA ASP A 146 -25.18 -16.91 4.25
C ASP A 146 -24.67 -15.63 3.58
N ALA A 147 -25.08 -15.43 2.32
CA ALA A 147 -24.62 -14.31 1.51
C ALA A 147 -24.98 -12.94 2.11
N ASP A 148 -26.11 -12.83 2.80
CA ASP A 148 -26.54 -11.57 3.44
C ASP A 148 -25.60 -11.20 4.59
N THR A 149 -25.24 -12.18 5.44
CA THR A 149 -24.25 -12.00 6.50
C THR A 149 -22.88 -11.59 5.95
N ILE A 150 -22.44 -12.19 4.84
CA ILE A 150 -21.16 -11.84 4.20
C ILE A 150 -21.24 -10.41 3.64
N ALA A 151 -22.31 -10.05 2.94
CA ALA A 151 -22.52 -8.72 2.39
C ALA A 151 -22.55 -7.63 3.48
N ASP A 152 -23.22 -7.89 4.60
CA ASP A 152 -23.25 -6.99 5.75
C ASP A 152 -21.86 -6.76 6.34
N ARG A 153 -21.04 -7.82 6.45
CA ARG A 153 -19.64 -7.71 6.91
C ARG A 153 -18.77 -6.96 5.91
N VAL A 154 -18.91 -7.21 4.61
CA VAL A 154 -18.18 -6.48 3.57
C VAL A 154 -18.51 -5.00 3.64
N LYS A 155 -19.80 -4.65 3.76
CA LYS A 155 -20.23 -3.25 3.88
C LYS A 155 -19.65 -2.59 5.14
N ARG A 156 -19.72 -3.28 6.28
CA ARG A 156 -19.23 -2.78 7.57
C ARG A 156 -17.72 -2.55 7.57
N ILE A 157 -16.95 -3.56 7.17
CA ILE A 157 -15.49 -3.49 7.16
C ILE A 157 -14.98 -2.61 6.02
N GLY A 158 -15.66 -2.60 4.87
CA GLY A 158 -15.39 -1.69 3.75
C GLY A 158 -15.52 -0.23 4.15
N GLY A 159 -16.64 0.15 4.78
CA GLY A 159 -16.83 1.53 5.26
C GLY A 159 -15.78 1.97 6.28
N LEU A 160 -15.43 1.09 7.24
CA LEU A 160 -14.34 1.36 8.18
C LEU A 160 -12.99 1.52 7.45
N ALA A 161 -12.69 0.63 6.52
CA ALA A 161 -11.45 0.67 5.76
C ALA A 161 -11.33 1.97 4.96
N GLU A 162 -12.38 2.36 4.22
CA GLU A 162 -12.47 3.62 3.45
C GLU A 162 -12.19 4.84 4.35
N GLU A 163 -12.82 4.90 5.52
CA GLU A 163 -12.60 5.98 6.49
C GLU A 163 -11.13 6.03 6.95
N LEU A 164 -10.57 4.88 7.33
CA LEU A 164 -9.19 4.81 7.85
C LEU A 164 -8.14 5.16 6.79
N VAL A 165 -8.33 4.74 5.54
CA VAL A 165 -7.37 5.07 4.46
C VAL A 165 -7.46 6.53 4.05
N ALA A 166 -8.66 7.14 4.09
CA ALA A 166 -8.83 8.58 3.88
C ALA A 166 -8.12 9.39 4.99
N GLN A 167 -8.30 9.01 6.26
CA GLN A 167 -7.57 9.62 7.38
C GLN A 167 -6.05 9.48 7.20
N ARG A 168 -5.58 8.31 6.75
CA ARG A 168 -4.16 8.08 6.48
C ARG A 168 -3.63 8.96 5.36
N ALA A 169 -4.42 9.20 4.31
CA ALA A 169 -4.06 10.13 3.24
C ALA A 169 -4.00 11.58 3.76
N GLU A 170 -4.96 12.02 4.57
CA GLU A 170 -5.00 13.36 5.16
C GLU A 170 -3.74 13.67 6.00
N GLU A 171 -3.19 12.68 6.71
CA GLU A 171 -1.95 12.82 7.46
C GLU A 171 -0.75 13.18 6.60
N ARG A 172 -0.81 12.93 5.29
CA ARG A 172 0.25 13.28 4.35
C ARG A 172 0.21 14.74 3.94
N VAL A 173 -0.82 15.51 4.30
CA VAL A 173 -0.87 16.94 4.01
C VAL A 173 0.32 17.64 4.66
N GLY A 174 1.09 18.36 3.84
CA GLY A 174 2.34 19.01 4.22
C GLY A 174 3.59 18.20 3.88
N GLU A 175 3.48 16.89 3.63
CA GLU A 175 4.60 16.05 3.19
C GLU A 175 5.09 16.45 1.80
N VAL A 176 6.40 16.30 1.58
CA VAL A 176 7.00 16.38 0.25
C VAL A 176 7.11 14.96 -0.29
N VAL A 177 6.49 14.72 -1.44
CA VAL A 177 6.47 13.41 -2.09
C VAL A 177 7.09 13.47 -3.48
N GLU A 178 7.71 12.37 -3.88
CA GLU A 178 8.20 12.17 -5.22
C GLU A 178 7.19 11.40 -6.07
N VAL A 179 6.63 12.06 -7.08
CA VAL A 179 5.54 11.56 -7.92
C VAL A 179 6.07 11.22 -9.30
N LEU A 180 5.83 9.97 -9.73
CA LEU A 180 6.04 9.56 -11.11
C LEU A 180 4.79 9.90 -11.93
N LEU A 181 4.90 10.80 -12.89
CA LEU A 181 3.77 11.25 -13.70
C LEU A 181 3.40 10.20 -14.76
N GLU A 182 2.14 9.78 -14.76
CA GLU A 182 1.59 8.80 -15.69
C GLU A 182 0.70 9.47 -16.75
N ARG A 183 0.12 10.63 -16.41
CA ARG A 183 -0.70 11.45 -17.30
C ARG A 183 -0.41 12.92 -17.07
N VAL A 184 -0.40 13.72 -18.15
CA VAL A 184 -0.27 15.18 -18.07
C VAL A 184 -1.37 15.82 -18.90
N ARG A 185 -2.12 16.75 -18.32
CA ARG A 185 -3.22 17.48 -18.95
C ARG A 185 -3.24 18.93 -18.50
N GLY A 186 -3.05 19.85 -19.43
CA GLY A 186 -3.01 21.29 -19.12
C GLY A 186 -2.03 21.55 -17.97
N HIS A 187 -2.51 22.18 -16.90
CA HIS A 187 -1.72 22.57 -15.71
C HIS A 187 -1.74 21.53 -14.58
N THR A 188 -2.04 20.27 -14.92
CA THR A 188 -2.09 19.16 -13.98
C THR A 188 -1.35 17.93 -14.51
N GLY A 189 -0.68 17.22 -13.62
CA GLY A 189 -0.15 15.88 -13.85
C GLY A 189 -0.78 14.91 -12.87
N GLU A 190 -1.18 13.74 -13.33
CA GLU A 190 -1.62 12.64 -12.47
C GLU A 190 -0.52 11.58 -12.46
N GLY A 191 -0.19 11.07 -11.28
CA GLY A 191 0.88 10.11 -11.10
C GLY A 191 0.76 9.33 -9.81
N ARG A 192 1.85 8.68 -9.42
CA ARG A 192 1.92 7.86 -8.20
C ARG A 192 3.15 8.21 -7.36
N ALA A 193 2.89 8.50 -6.08
CA ALA A 193 3.93 8.63 -5.08
C ALA A 193 4.51 7.25 -4.70
N ALA A 194 5.63 7.23 -3.98
CA ALA A 194 6.28 5.97 -3.59
C ALA A 194 5.35 5.03 -2.79
N HIS A 195 4.43 5.57 -2.00
CA HIS A 195 3.48 4.78 -1.20
C HIS A 195 2.25 4.27 -1.98
N GLN A 196 2.05 4.70 -3.23
CA GLN A 196 0.88 4.34 -4.04
C GLN A 196 1.24 3.35 -5.15
N ALA A 197 0.60 2.19 -5.16
CA ALA A 197 0.67 1.23 -6.27
C ALA A 197 -0.27 1.62 -7.43
N PRO A 198 0.08 1.26 -8.68
CA PRO A 198 -0.77 1.52 -9.83
C PRO A 198 -2.09 0.73 -9.75
N GLU A 199 -3.17 1.32 -10.25
CA GLU A 199 -4.52 0.76 -10.41
C GLU A 199 -5.29 0.38 -9.13
N VAL A 200 -4.60 -0.03 -8.07
CA VAL A 200 -5.20 -0.62 -6.87
C VAL A 200 -5.26 0.32 -5.67
N ASP A 201 -4.48 1.41 -5.69
CA ASP A 201 -4.42 2.42 -4.63
C ASP A 201 -4.86 3.80 -5.17
N GLY A 202 -4.85 4.81 -4.30
CA GLY A 202 -5.03 6.21 -4.68
C GLY A 202 -3.95 6.76 -5.61
N SER A 203 -4.22 7.94 -6.15
CA SER A 203 -3.36 8.70 -7.07
C SER A 203 -2.83 9.98 -6.42
N THR A 204 -1.84 10.61 -7.06
CA THR A 204 -1.43 11.97 -6.71
C THR A 204 -1.64 12.88 -7.92
N THR A 205 -2.47 13.91 -7.75
CA THR A 205 -2.63 15.00 -8.70
C THR A 205 -1.67 16.12 -8.35
N VAL A 206 -0.70 16.38 -9.23
CA VAL A 206 0.26 17.48 -9.13
C VAL A 206 -0.23 18.67 -9.93
N ARG A 207 -0.44 19.82 -9.26
CA ARG A 207 -0.79 21.10 -9.89
C ARG A 207 0.47 21.94 -10.08
N TYR A 208 0.50 22.71 -11.17
CA TYR A 208 1.64 23.59 -11.45
C TYR A 208 1.20 24.89 -12.14
N GLY A 209 1.55 26.04 -11.56
CA GLY A 209 0.96 27.37 -11.86
C GLY A 209 1.53 28.17 -13.04
N GLY A 210 1.42 27.70 -14.28
CA GLY A 210 2.00 28.36 -15.46
C GLY A 210 1.51 27.76 -16.78
N THR A 211 1.86 28.33 -17.93
CA THR A 211 1.47 27.74 -19.24
C THR A 211 2.34 26.53 -19.57
N PRO A 212 1.88 25.55 -20.39
CA PRO A 212 2.73 24.42 -20.81
C PRO A 212 4.05 24.84 -21.49
N ASP A 213 4.18 26.11 -21.88
CA ASP A 213 5.36 26.70 -22.53
C ASP A 213 6.23 27.57 -21.58
N ALA A 214 5.79 27.85 -20.36
CA ALA A 214 6.58 28.64 -19.41
C ALA A 214 7.58 27.72 -18.69
N ALA A 215 8.86 28.07 -18.74
CA ALA A 215 9.89 27.39 -17.94
C ALA A 215 9.56 27.55 -16.44
N TYR A 216 9.21 26.46 -15.78
CA TYR A 216 8.86 26.40 -14.36
C TYR A 216 10.10 26.21 -13.51
N GLY A 217 10.28 27.01 -12.47
CA GLY A 217 11.15 26.63 -11.34
C GLY A 217 12.59 26.25 -11.68
N GLY A 218 13.15 26.81 -12.76
CA GLY A 218 14.49 26.46 -13.25
C GLY A 218 14.56 25.17 -14.07
N SER A 219 13.44 24.52 -14.41
CA SER A 219 13.37 23.43 -15.39
C SER A 219 13.05 23.99 -16.79
N PRO A 220 13.92 23.78 -17.79
CA PRO A 220 13.77 24.38 -19.12
C PRO A 220 12.70 23.71 -20.00
N ARG A 221 11.87 22.79 -19.47
CA ARG A 221 10.88 22.06 -20.27
C ARG A 221 9.55 21.78 -19.52
N PRO A 222 8.43 21.64 -20.26
CA PRO A 222 7.17 21.15 -19.71
C PRO A 222 7.29 19.76 -19.07
N LEU A 223 6.38 19.49 -18.14
CA LEU A 223 6.15 18.17 -17.56
C LEU A 223 5.67 17.19 -18.63
N ARG A 224 6.16 15.96 -18.55
CA ARG A 224 5.84 14.85 -19.46
C ARG A 224 5.55 13.59 -18.67
N VAL A 225 4.81 12.68 -19.29
CA VAL A 225 4.66 11.31 -18.78
C VAL A 225 6.06 10.69 -18.62
N GLY A 226 6.29 10.03 -17.49
CA GLY A 226 7.57 9.47 -17.08
C GLY A 226 8.46 10.43 -16.27
N ASP A 227 8.07 11.70 -16.11
CA ASP A 227 8.79 12.61 -15.23
C ASP A 227 8.60 12.23 -13.76
N LEU A 228 9.69 12.31 -13.02
CA LEU A 228 9.72 12.17 -11.57
C LEU A 228 9.86 13.56 -10.95
N VAL A 229 8.84 13.98 -10.18
CA VAL A 229 8.75 15.34 -9.66
C VAL A 229 8.55 15.37 -8.15
N CYS A 230 9.18 16.34 -7.48
CA CYS A 230 8.90 16.62 -6.07
C CYS A 230 7.71 17.57 -5.96
N ALA A 231 6.72 17.20 -5.16
CA ALA A 231 5.54 18.00 -4.92
C ALA A 231 5.18 17.97 -3.43
N ARG A 232 4.61 19.06 -2.92
CA ARG A 232 4.10 19.14 -1.55
C ARG A 232 2.62 18.83 -1.54
N VAL A 233 2.20 17.85 -0.76
CA VAL A 233 0.78 17.54 -0.58
C VAL A 233 0.11 18.71 0.14
N VAL A 234 -0.98 19.23 -0.44
CA VAL A 234 -1.71 20.39 0.08
C VAL A 234 -3.14 20.07 0.48
N ALA A 235 -3.71 18.99 -0.06
CA ALA A 235 -5.05 18.51 0.26
C ALA A 235 -5.20 17.03 -0.15
N THR A 236 -6.34 16.45 0.19
CA THR A 236 -6.77 15.11 -0.24
C THR A 236 -8.22 15.12 -0.71
N GLU A 237 -8.56 14.16 -1.56
CA GLU A 237 -9.94 13.82 -1.94
C GLU A 237 -10.12 12.33 -1.66
N GLY A 238 -10.63 11.99 -0.48
CA GLY A 238 -10.62 10.60 0.00
C GLY A 238 -9.18 10.09 0.13
N VAL A 239 -8.83 9.09 -0.67
CA VAL A 239 -7.48 8.49 -0.71
C VAL A 239 -6.53 9.16 -1.70
N ASP A 240 -7.06 10.00 -2.59
CA ASP A 240 -6.28 10.71 -3.60
C ASP A 240 -5.61 11.94 -2.97
N LEU A 241 -4.36 12.18 -3.37
CA LEU A 241 -3.58 13.33 -2.93
C LEU A 241 -3.64 14.45 -3.95
N ILE A 242 -3.76 15.69 -3.47
CA ILE A 242 -3.56 16.90 -4.27
C ILE A 242 -2.26 17.54 -3.78
N ALA A 243 -1.33 17.75 -4.71
CA ALA A 243 -0.01 18.28 -4.41
C ALA A 243 0.35 19.44 -5.34
N ASP A 244 1.13 20.39 -4.82
CA ASP A 244 1.69 21.49 -5.60
C ASP A 244 3.16 21.19 -5.91
N LEU A 245 3.52 21.32 -7.18
CA LEU A 245 4.88 21.12 -7.65
C LEU A 245 5.85 22.04 -6.90
N LEU A 246 6.97 21.49 -6.42
CA LEU A 246 8.04 22.28 -5.82
C LEU A 246 9.10 22.65 -6.85
N ASP A 247 9.67 23.84 -6.70
CA ASP A 247 10.84 24.25 -7.46
C ASP A 247 12.06 23.40 -7.03
N ARG A 248 12.97 23.10 -7.97
CA ARG A 248 14.12 22.21 -7.73
C ARG A 248 15.01 22.62 -6.54
N ALA A 249 14.99 23.89 -6.13
CA ALA A 249 15.75 24.38 -4.98
C ALA A 249 15.14 23.97 -3.63
N GLU A 250 13.85 23.67 -3.57
CA GLU A 250 13.12 23.36 -2.32
C GLU A 250 13.04 21.85 -2.05
N GLY A 251 13.30 21.01 -3.05
CA GLY A 251 13.20 19.55 -2.96
C GLY A 251 14.49 18.80 -2.56
N ALA A 252 15.58 19.51 -2.24
CA ALA A 252 16.90 18.92 -2.00
C ALA A 252 17.36 18.95 -0.52
N ALA A 253 16.42 19.02 0.43
CA ALA A 253 16.70 19.02 1.87
C ALA A 253 16.52 17.65 2.50
#